data_AF-A0A5D0SQI5-F1
#
_entry.id   AF-A0A5D0SQI5-F1
#
_cell.length_a   1.000
_cell.length_b   1.000
_cell.length_c   1.000
_cell.angle_alpha   90.00
_cell.angle_beta   90.00
_cell.angle_gamma   90.00
#
_symmetry.space_group_name_H-M   'P 1'
#
loop_
_entity.id
_entity.type
_entity.pdbx_description
1 polymer ?
#
loop_
_entity_poly.entity_id
_entity_poly.type
_entity_poly.pdbx_seq_one_letter_code
_entity_poly.pdbx_strand_id
1 'polypeptide(L)'
;MIRIGLILFFAGAICTYLPLFFGEGFSVLVFSVIGMLISLYIWYALAWNRDLHYKKLEKKGLFKNESKLKYKLKKNSVKYAILYSISYITMNVTGLYSMQIIIDNIEPFEGEINPEEIMNLLSNSYYPLLSLIFVAASVISFILFYKLIEVIYNDEAKMQALESKNGQVPLLIKNKISVWFVVIFTLLTYGLFSWYIRYRIMAVQLIHAKLEEQFSAMKKRSMEKAKEFEEKKKRRENLTDELENKYTKLLNEVEDNKKRKEIIASLFRDLGGVQSKKAREIIKQLLEKNVLSENEYRKLNRLLA
;
A
#
# COMPACT_ATOMS: atom_id res chain seq x y z
N MET A 1 5.26 -4.30 5.40
CA MET A 1 4.62 -3.11 5.99
C MET A 1 4.42 -3.40 7.46
N ILE A 2 4.77 -2.50 8.36
CA ILE A 2 4.57 -2.67 9.80
C ILE A 2 3.06 -2.57 10.05
N ARG A 3 2.49 -3.61 10.65
CA ARG A 3 1.08 -3.64 11.06
C ARG A 3 1.02 -3.18 12.51
N ILE A 4 0.52 -1.97 12.72
CA ILE A 4 0.24 -1.47 14.06
C ILE A 4 -1.13 -2.04 14.47
N GLY A 5 -1.18 -2.78 15.58
CA GLY A 5 -2.44 -3.28 16.11
C GLY A 5 -3.30 -2.15 16.66
N LEU A 6 -4.62 -2.26 16.50
CA LEU A 6 -5.58 -1.30 17.08
C LEU A 6 -5.43 -1.20 18.61
N ILE A 7 -5.10 -2.32 19.25
CA ILE A 7 -4.84 -2.41 20.69
C ILE A 7 -3.70 -1.48 21.09
N LEU A 8 -2.63 -1.37 20.28
CA LEU A 8 -1.50 -0.49 20.60
C LEU A 8 -1.91 0.99 20.52
N PHE A 9 -2.81 1.34 19.60
CA PHE A 9 -3.37 2.70 19.51
C PHE A 9 -4.21 3.06 20.72
N PHE A 10 -5.13 2.19 21.13
CA PHE A 10 -5.96 2.42 22.31
C PHE A 10 -5.13 2.41 23.59
N ALA A 11 -4.22 1.47 23.75
CA ALA A 11 -3.32 1.42 24.90
C ALA A 11 -2.47 2.70 24.99
N GLY A 12 -1.90 3.16 23.88
CA GLY A 12 -1.12 4.40 23.84
C GLY A 12 -1.94 5.65 24.17
N ALA A 13 -3.15 5.78 23.59
CA ALA A 13 -4.06 6.88 23.92
C ALA A 13 -4.48 6.86 25.39
N ILE A 14 -4.89 5.70 25.91
CA ILE A 14 -5.22 5.53 27.33
C ILE A 14 -4.02 5.91 28.20
N CYS A 15 -2.82 5.37 27.95
CA CYS A 15 -1.64 5.71 28.74
C CYS A 15 -1.26 7.19 28.67
N THR A 16 -1.63 7.91 27.60
CA THR A 16 -1.39 9.36 27.46
C THR A 16 -2.38 10.20 28.26
N TYR A 17 -3.65 9.79 28.34
CA TYR A 17 -4.72 10.60 28.95
C TYR A 17 -5.15 10.13 30.34
N LEU A 18 -4.99 8.85 30.66
CA LEU A 18 -5.24 8.32 32.00
C LEU A 18 -4.49 9.16 33.07
N PRO A 19 -3.21 9.53 32.89
CA PRO A 19 -2.50 10.44 33.80
C PRO A 19 -3.21 11.77 34.13
N LEU A 20 -4.11 12.27 33.27
CA LEU A 20 -4.85 13.52 33.52
C LEU A 20 -6.02 13.34 34.50
N PHE A 21 -6.47 12.10 34.70
CA PHE A 21 -7.62 11.76 35.55
C PHE A 21 -7.22 11.16 36.90
N PHE A 22 -5.96 10.74 37.04
CA PHE A 22 -5.42 10.19 38.29
C PHE A 22 -4.39 11.18 38.84
N GLY A 23 -4.45 11.48 40.14
CA GLY A 23 -3.60 12.47 40.82
C GLY A 23 -2.12 12.07 40.93
N GLU A 24 -1.36 12.77 41.77
CA GLU A 24 0.09 12.64 41.87
C GLU A 24 0.59 11.21 42.15
N GLY A 25 1.72 10.84 41.54
CA GLY A 25 2.39 9.58 41.84
C GLY A 25 3.28 9.05 40.71
N PHE A 26 4.15 8.09 41.08
CA PHE A 26 5.06 7.42 40.14
C PHE A 26 4.34 6.71 38.98
N SER A 27 3.12 6.20 39.21
CA SER A 27 2.30 5.54 38.19
C SER A 27 1.90 6.49 37.05
N VAL A 28 1.53 7.74 37.35
CA VAL A 28 1.18 8.78 36.36
C VAL A 28 2.36 9.07 35.44
N LEU A 29 3.58 9.16 36.00
CA LEU A 29 4.80 9.36 35.24
C LEU A 29 5.06 8.16 34.32
N VAL A 30 4.97 6.94 34.84
CA VAL A 30 5.17 5.70 34.06
C VAL A 30 4.17 5.61 32.90
N PHE A 31 2.88 5.84 33.16
CA PHE A 31 1.85 5.83 32.10
C PHE A 31 2.11 6.90 31.04
N SER A 32 2.49 8.11 31.45
CA SER A 32 2.81 9.21 30.52
C SER A 32 4.00 8.87 29.62
N VAL A 33 5.07 8.28 30.18
CA VAL A 33 6.24 7.83 29.42
C VAL A 33 5.87 6.70 28.46
N ILE A 34 5.08 5.72 28.90
CA ILE A 34 4.60 4.64 28.03
C ILE A 34 3.75 5.20 26.88
N GLY A 35 2.81 6.11 27.17
CA GLY A 35 1.98 6.77 26.17
C GLY A 35 2.82 7.53 25.14
N MET A 36 3.84 8.25 25.60
CA MET A 36 4.81 8.95 24.76
C MET A 36 5.61 8.00 23.86
N LEU A 37 6.17 6.91 24.41
CA LEU A 37 6.95 5.95 23.63
C LEU A 37 6.10 5.27 22.55
N ILE A 38 4.87 4.86 22.90
CA ILE A 38 3.92 4.29 21.93
C ILE A 38 3.58 5.32 20.84
N SER A 39 3.34 6.56 21.25
CA SER A 39 3.07 7.69 20.35
C SER A 39 4.19 7.89 19.31
N LEU A 40 5.45 7.91 19.76
CA LEU A 40 6.62 8.06 18.89
C LEU A 40 6.86 6.83 18.00
N TYR A 41 6.66 5.62 18.54
CA TYR A 41 6.75 4.38 17.77
C TYR A 41 5.74 4.36 16.62
N ILE A 42 4.50 4.80 16.85
CA ILE A 42 3.47 4.88 15.82
C ILE A 42 3.91 5.83 14.71
N TRP A 43 4.43 7.02 15.03
CA TRP A 43 4.96 7.94 14.02
C TRP A 43 6.07 7.32 13.18
N TYR A 44 7.01 6.64 13.84
CA TYR A 44 8.08 5.92 13.15
C TYR A 44 7.54 4.85 12.20
N ALA A 45 6.60 4.01 12.66
CA ALA A 45 6.01 2.95 11.85
C ALA A 45 5.23 3.49 10.64
N LEU A 46 4.47 4.59 10.82
CA LEU A 46 3.75 5.26 9.73
C LEU A 46 4.70 5.83 8.68
N ALA A 47 5.79 6.46 9.11
CA ALA A 47 6.85 6.97 8.22
C ALA A 47 7.52 5.81 7.46
N TRP A 48 7.89 4.75 8.17
CA TRP A 48 8.50 3.57 7.55
C TRP A 48 7.61 2.94 6.48
N ASN A 49 6.31 2.79 6.76
CA ASN A 49 5.34 2.25 5.81
C ASN A 49 5.23 3.09 4.54
N ARG A 50 5.19 4.42 4.71
CA ARG A 50 5.17 5.37 3.60
C ARG A 50 6.46 5.29 2.78
N ASP A 51 7.63 5.16 3.41
CA ASP A 51 8.91 5.00 2.69
C ASP A 51 9.00 3.66 1.93
N LEU A 52 8.44 2.59 2.48
CA LEU A 52 8.29 1.32 1.77
C LEU A 52 7.38 1.46 0.54
N HIS A 53 6.26 2.18 0.67
CA HIS A 53 5.36 2.45 -0.44
C HIS A 53 6.09 3.24 -1.53
N TYR A 54 6.78 4.32 -1.17
CA TYR A 54 7.60 5.10 -2.11
C TYR A 54 8.60 4.21 -2.88
N LYS A 55 9.34 3.34 -2.19
CA LYS A 55 10.30 2.42 -2.81
C LYS A 55 9.64 1.42 -3.76
N LYS A 56 8.44 0.93 -3.43
CA LYS A 56 7.67 0.04 -4.33
C LYS A 56 7.30 0.75 -5.63
N LEU A 57 6.81 1.99 -5.54
CA LEU A 57 6.45 2.78 -6.72
C LEU A 57 7.65 3.08 -7.61
N GLU A 58 8.79 3.35 -6.99
CA GLU A 58 10.06 3.55 -7.71
C GLU A 58 10.46 2.28 -8.47
N LYS A 59 10.38 1.11 -7.81
CA LYS A 59 10.65 -0.19 -8.46
C LYS A 59 9.66 -0.52 -9.59
N LYS A 60 8.40 -0.12 -9.46
CA LYS A 60 7.37 -0.29 -10.51
C LYS A 60 7.57 0.66 -11.71
N GLY A 61 8.55 1.57 -11.67
CA GLY A 61 8.79 2.54 -12.73
C GLY A 61 7.71 3.63 -12.85
N LEU A 62 6.84 3.75 -11.85
CA LEU A 62 5.76 4.76 -11.85
C LEU A 62 6.29 6.18 -11.59
N PHE A 63 7.51 6.29 -11.08
CA PHE A 63 8.22 7.54 -10.92
C PHE A 63 9.20 7.81 -12.07
N LYS A 64 8.71 8.36 -13.19
CA LYS A 64 9.61 9.08 -14.12
C LYS A 64 10.13 10.36 -13.44
N ASN A 65 11.36 10.78 -13.72
CA ASN A 65 11.99 11.94 -13.06
C ASN A 65 11.13 13.22 -13.07
N GLU A 66 10.37 13.44 -14.15
CA GLU A 66 9.42 14.57 -14.27
C GLU A 66 8.29 14.52 -13.23
N SER A 67 7.77 13.33 -12.91
CA SER A 67 6.73 13.16 -11.89
C SER A 67 7.28 13.41 -10.47
N LYS A 68 8.54 13.03 -10.19
CA LYS A 68 9.18 13.29 -8.89
C LYS A 68 9.31 14.80 -8.63
N LEU A 69 9.72 15.55 -9.66
CA LEU A 69 9.82 17.01 -9.63
C LEU A 69 8.45 17.68 -9.50
N LYS A 70 7.45 17.22 -10.27
CA LYS A 70 6.10 17.80 -10.28
C LYS A 70 5.36 17.65 -8.94
N TYR A 71 5.50 16.51 -8.26
CA TYR A 71 4.77 16.24 -7.00
C TYR A 71 5.56 16.59 -5.73
N LYS A 72 6.85 16.98 -5.86
CA LYS A 72 7.77 17.35 -4.76
C LYS A 72 7.79 16.31 -3.62
N LEU A 73 7.75 15.02 -3.97
CA LEU A 73 7.70 13.93 -3.00
C LEU A 73 9.04 13.78 -2.28
N LYS A 74 9.01 13.65 -0.95
CA LYS A 74 10.24 13.41 -0.18
C LYS A 74 10.60 11.94 -0.18
N LYS A 75 11.89 11.59 -0.27
CA LYS A 75 12.34 10.19 -0.32
C LYS A 75 12.30 9.48 1.04
N ASN A 76 12.67 10.21 2.11
CA ASN A 76 12.86 9.63 3.44
C ASN A 76 11.99 10.37 4.46
N SER A 77 10.88 9.77 4.85
CA SER A 77 10.01 10.30 5.90
C SER A 77 10.49 9.91 7.30
N VAL A 78 11.16 8.77 7.43
CA VAL A 78 11.68 8.24 8.72
C VAL A 78 12.63 9.24 9.40
N LYS A 79 13.42 9.98 8.63
CA LYS A 79 14.31 11.02 9.18
C LYS A 79 13.54 12.10 9.96
N TYR A 80 12.39 12.53 9.44
CA TYR A 80 11.55 13.50 10.13
C TYR A 80 10.92 12.90 11.39
N ALA A 81 10.58 11.61 11.38
CA ALA A 81 10.05 10.94 12.56
C ALA A 81 11.10 10.83 13.67
N ILE A 82 12.35 10.49 13.33
CA ILE A 82 13.44 10.44 14.30
C ILE A 82 13.73 11.83 14.87
N LEU A 83 13.86 12.85 14.02
CA LEU A 83 14.10 14.23 14.47
C LEU A 83 12.98 14.73 15.37
N TYR A 84 11.72 14.43 15.02
CA TYR A 84 10.56 14.77 15.84
C TYR A 84 10.61 14.06 17.19
N SER A 85 10.97 12.77 17.22
CA SER A 85 11.11 12.02 18.47
C SER A 85 12.16 12.64 19.39
N ILE A 86 13.32 13.01 18.85
CA ILE A 86 14.39 13.65 19.62
C ILE A 86 13.89 14.99 20.17
N SER A 87 13.34 15.86 19.33
CA SER A 87 12.87 17.17 19.79
C SER A 87 11.73 17.06 20.80
N TYR A 88 10.80 16.12 20.59
CA TYR A 88 9.68 15.88 21.47
C TYR A 88 10.13 15.34 22.84
N ILE A 89 11.08 14.38 22.86
CA ILE A 89 11.65 13.88 24.12
C ILE A 89 12.40 15.00 24.84
N THR A 90 13.25 15.76 24.15
CA THR A 90 13.97 16.90 24.74
C THR A 90 13.00 17.90 25.35
N MET A 91 11.92 18.24 24.63
CA MET A 91 10.85 19.10 25.14
C MET A 91 10.24 18.54 26.43
N ASN A 92 9.81 17.26 26.44
CA ASN A 92 9.17 16.71 27.62
C ASN A 92 10.12 16.57 28.81
N VAL A 93 11.36 16.11 28.58
CA VAL A 93 12.36 15.96 29.65
C VAL A 93 12.73 17.31 30.25
N THR A 94 13.01 18.32 29.42
CA THR A 94 13.34 19.67 29.92
C THR A 94 12.15 20.34 30.61
N GLY A 95 10.92 20.10 30.13
CA GLY A 95 9.71 20.55 30.81
C GLY A 95 9.55 19.91 32.20
N LEU A 96 9.76 18.60 32.31
CA LEU A 96 9.72 17.89 33.59
C LEU A 96 10.79 18.40 34.57
N TYR A 97 12.04 18.56 34.13
CA TYR A 97 13.10 19.11 35.00
C TYR A 97 12.83 20.55 35.39
N SER A 98 12.28 21.37 34.49
CA SER A 98 11.91 22.76 34.81
C SER A 98 10.82 22.81 35.88
N MET A 99 9.81 21.92 35.79
CA MET A 99 8.77 21.80 36.80
C MET A 99 9.30 21.28 38.14
N GLN A 100 10.23 20.32 38.12
CA GLN A 100 10.87 19.83 39.34
C GLN A 100 11.61 20.97 40.06
N ILE A 101 12.38 21.78 39.32
CA ILE A 101 13.07 22.94 39.91
C ILE A 101 12.06 23.93 40.50
N ILE A 102 10.95 24.19 39.81
CA ILE A 102 9.88 25.05 40.34
C ILE A 102 9.36 24.49 41.66
N ILE A 103 9.00 23.21 41.71
CA ILE A 103 8.44 22.56 42.92
C ILE A 103 9.47 22.62 44.06
N ASP A 104 10.70 22.19 43.82
CA ASP A 104 11.77 22.14 44.83
C ASP A 104 12.11 23.52 45.41
N ASN A 105 11.87 24.61 44.67
CA ASN A 105 12.18 25.99 45.10
C ASN A 105 10.93 26.77 45.58
N ILE A 106 9.72 26.28 45.35
CA ILE A 106 8.46 26.91 45.80
C ILE A 106 7.90 26.23 47.06
N GLU A 107 8.08 24.92 47.24
CA GLU A 107 7.69 24.20 48.45
C GLU A 107 8.17 24.80 49.79
N PRO A 108 9.35 25.43 49.91
CA PRO A 108 9.77 26.05 51.18
C PRO A 108 9.08 27.38 51.54
N PHE A 109 8.19 27.93 50.69
CA PHE A 109 7.51 29.20 50.99
C PHE A 109 6.21 28.98 51.77
N GLU A 110 6.25 29.13 53.10
CA GLU A 110 5.06 29.16 53.98
C GLU A 110 4.41 30.57 54.12
N GLY A 111 4.72 31.54 53.24
CA GLY A 111 4.29 32.95 53.37
C GLY A 111 3.84 33.63 52.06
N GLU A 112 3.59 34.96 52.10
CA GLU A 112 3.26 35.75 50.90
C GLU A 112 4.41 35.69 49.89
N ILE A 113 4.14 35.08 48.75
CA ILE A 113 5.09 34.90 47.66
C ILE A 113 5.42 36.26 47.03
N ASN A 114 6.66 36.73 47.20
CA ASN A 114 7.19 37.83 46.40
C ASN A 114 7.70 37.30 45.05
N PRO A 115 7.10 37.70 43.91
CA PRO A 115 7.53 37.25 42.59
C PRO A 115 9.01 37.51 42.29
N GLU A 116 9.58 38.56 42.87
CA GLU A 116 10.98 38.96 42.66
C GLU A 116 11.96 38.02 43.36
N GLU A 117 11.61 37.50 44.53
CA GLU A 117 12.39 36.49 45.27
C GLU A 117 12.37 35.13 44.57
N ILE A 118 11.20 34.72 44.06
CA ILE A 118 11.08 33.50 43.24
C ILE A 118 11.89 33.64 41.95
N MET A 119 11.82 34.79 41.27
CA MET A 119 12.57 35.01 40.03
C MET A 119 14.09 34.97 40.26
N ASN A 120 14.57 35.50 41.38
CA ASN A 120 15.98 35.45 41.77
C ASN A 120 16.43 34.02 42.12
N LEU A 121 15.62 33.26 42.87
CA LEU A 121 15.89 31.85 43.19
C LEU A 121 15.95 30.99 41.92
N LEU A 122 14.94 31.12 41.05
CA LEU A 122 14.90 30.39 39.79
C LEU A 122 16.02 30.82 38.83
N SER A 123 16.37 32.11 38.76
CA SER A 123 17.45 32.60 37.88
C SER A 123 18.83 32.09 38.26
N ASN A 124 19.07 31.85 39.55
CA ASN A 124 20.34 31.29 40.03
C ASN A 124 20.44 29.77 39.87
N SER A 125 19.33 29.12 39.48
CA SER A 125 19.29 27.69 39.16
C SER A 125 19.47 27.45 37.65
N TYR A 126 19.42 26.18 37.22
CA TYR A 126 19.43 25.81 35.80
C TYR A 126 18.11 26.13 35.06
N TYR A 127 17.10 26.68 35.75
CA TYR A 127 15.77 26.94 35.21
C TYR A 127 15.75 27.78 33.92
N PRO A 128 16.50 28.90 33.78
CA PRO A 128 16.45 29.70 32.56
C PRO A 128 16.96 28.95 31.33
N LEU A 129 18.04 28.15 31.51
CA LEU A 129 18.60 27.33 30.45
C LEU A 129 17.63 26.22 30.02
N LEU A 130 17.06 25.50 30.99
CA LEU A 130 16.11 24.42 30.71
C LEU A 130 14.82 24.95 30.06
N SER A 131 14.33 26.11 30.50
CA SER A 131 13.17 26.78 29.90
C SER A 131 13.45 27.22 28.47
N LEU A 132 14.65 27.76 28.18
CA LEU A 132 15.04 28.11 26.82
C LEU A 132 15.10 26.87 25.91
N ILE A 133 15.71 25.77 26.39
CA ILE A 133 15.77 24.51 25.65
C ILE A 133 14.35 23.95 25.43
N PHE A 134 13.48 24.02 26.43
CA PHE A 134 12.09 23.61 26.34
C PHE A 134 11.35 24.38 25.23
N VAL A 135 11.46 25.71 25.21
CA VAL A 135 10.82 26.56 24.19
C VAL A 135 11.37 26.24 22.80
N ALA A 136 12.69 26.17 22.64
CA ALA A 136 13.31 25.85 21.37
C ALA A 136 12.90 24.46 20.85
N ALA A 137 12.93 23.44 21.72
CA ALA A 137 12.52 22.08 21.40
C ALA A 137 11.02 21.99 21.09
N SER A 138 10.19 22.80 21.74
CA SER A 138 8.75 22.90 21.45
C SER A 138 8.51 23.42 20.03
N VAL A 139 9.12 24.55 19.68
CA VAL A 139 8.99 25.15 18.34
C VAL A 139 9.48 24.19 17.27
N ILE A 140 10.64 23.56 17.47
CA ILE A 140 11.19 22.57 16.55
C ILE A 140 10.25 21.36 16.43
N SER A 141 9.71 20.86 17.54
CA SER A 141 8.74 19.76 17.53
C SER A 141 7.48 20.11 16.76
N PHE A 142 6.96 21.33 16.87
CA PHE A 142 5.80 21.79 16.09
C PHE A 142 6.09 21.82 14.59
N ILE A 143 7.25 22.36 14.20
CA ILE A 143 7.66 22.40 12.79
C ILE A 143 7.84 20.98 12.23
N LEU A 144 8.44 20.09 13.01
CA LEU A 144 8.64 18.70 12.61
C LEU A 144 7.33 17.92 12.57
N PHE A 145 6.39 18.20 13.48
CA PHE A 145 5.04 17.64 13.45
C PHE A 145 4.29 18.07 12.19
N TYR A 146 4.30 19.36 11.86
CA TYR A 146 3.78 19.87 10.59
C TYR A 146 4.40 19.09 9.42
N LYS A 147 5.72 18.93 9.43
CA LYS A 147 6.44 18.25 8.36
C LYS A 147 6.07 16.77 8.27
N LEU A 148 5.87 16.10 9.39
CA LEU A 148 5.43 14.70 9.44
C LEU A 148 4.07 14.52 8.80
N ILE A 149 3.09 15.38 9.09
CA ILE A 149 1.76 15.30 8.47
C ILE A 149 1.86 15.51 6.95
N GLU A 150 2.61 16.51 6.51
CA GLU A 150 2.81 16.79 5.09
C GLU A 150 3.43 15.56 4.38
N VAL A 151 4.49 15.00 4.96
CA VAL A 151 5.28 13.93 4.35
C VAL A 151 4.60 12.57 4.48
N ILE A 152 3.86 12.30 5.55
CA ILE A 152 3.21 11.00 5.77
C ILE A 152 1.84 10.95 5.14
N TYR A 153 1.00 11.98 5.28
CA TYR A 153 -0.36 11.96 4.75
C TYR A 153 -0.45 12.54 3.34
N ASN A 154 0.06 13.76 3.13
CA ASN A 154 -0.13 14.44 1.84
C ASN A 154 0.70 13.82 0.72
N ASP A 155 1.93 13.36 1.00
CA ASP A 155 2.69 12.61 0.00
C ASP A 155 2.09 11.22 -0.26
N GLU A 156 1.54 10.55 0.75
CA GLU A 156 0.82 9.27 0.56
C GLU A 156 -0.40 9.45 -0.35
N ALA A 157 -1.20 10.50 -0.15
CA ALA A 157 -2.31 10.83 -1.03
C ALA A 157 -1.86 11.07 -2.49
N LYS A 158 -0.74 11.78 -2.70
CA LYS A 158 -0.16 11.99 -4.03
C LYS A 158 0.33 10.68 -4.65
N MET A 159 0.94 9.81 -3.87
CA MET A 159 1.43 8.49 -4.31
C MET A 159 0.27 7.60 -4.75
N GLN A 160 -0.81 7.54 -3.98
CA GLN A 160 -2.03 6.81 -4.35
C GLN A 160 -2.69 7.39 -5.61
N ALA A 161 -2.68 8.71 -5.78
CA ALA A 161 -3.17 9.35 -7.00
C ALA A 161 -2.36 8.98 -8.25
N LEU A 162 -1.04 8.76 -8.10
CA LEU A 162 -0.21 8.27 -9.19
C LEU A 162 -0.50 6.81 -9.53
N GLU A 163 -0.68 5.94 -8.54
CA GLU A 163 -1.06 4.54 -8.81
C GLU A 163 -2.43 4.41 -9.44
N SER A 164 -3.40 5.21 -8.97
CA SER A 164 -4.75 5.21 -9.50
C SER A 164 -4.81 5.69 -10.95
N LYS A 165 -4.05 6.72 -11.31
CA LYS A 165 -3.92 7.17 -12.71
C LYS A 165 -3.35 6.09 -13.64
N ASN A 166 -2.51 5.20 -13.11
CA ASN A 166 -1.92 4.10 -13.87
C ASN A 166 -2.78 2.81 -13.81
N GLY A 167 -4.02 2.90 -13.32
CA GLY A 167 -4.98 1.80 -13.28
C GLY A 167 -4.58 0.66 -12.34
N GLN A 168 -3.72 0.91 -11.34
CA GLN A 168 -3.22 -0.16 -10.47
C GLN A 168 -4.08 -0.39 -9.23
N VAL A 169 -4.50 0.68 -8.55
CA VAL A 169 -5.27 0.64 -7.30
C VAL A 169 -6.22 1.85 -7.25
N PRO A 170 -7.47 1.71 -6.78
CA PRO A 170 -8.38 2.86 -6.65
C PRO A 170 -7.91 3.85 -5.58
N LEU A 171 -8.20 5.13 -5.80
CA LEU A 171 -7.83 6.21 -4.90
C LEU A 171 -8.66 6.17 -3.60
N LEU A 172 -8.00 6.02 -2.44
CA LEU A 172 -8.65 6.10 -1.13
C LEU A 172 -8.71 7.53 -0.59
N ILE A 173 -7.62 8.29 -0.76
CA ILE A 173 -7.55 9.70 -0.35
C ILE A 173 -7.82 10.59 -1.56
N LYS A 174 -9.01 11.19 -1.64
CA LYS A 174 -9.34 12.18 -2.69
C LYS A 174 -8.62 13.51 -2.50
N ASN A 175 -8.56 14.00 -1.25
CA ASN A 175 -8.10 15.35 -0.95
C ASN A 175 -6.93 15.34 0.04
N LYS A 176 -5.98 16.26 -0.17
CA LYS A 176 -4.95 16.58 0.81
C LYS A 176 -5.59 17.18 2.05
N ILE A 177 -5.00 16.92 3.21
CA ILE A 177 -5.42 17.57 4.45
C ILE A 177 -4.64 18.88 4.60
N SER A 178 -5.34 19.92 5.07
CA SER A 178 -4.70 21.16 5.53
C SER A 178 -3.85 20.85 6.75
N VAL A 179 -2.53 20.95 6.61
CA VAL A 179 -1.60 20.64 7.69
C VAL A 179 -1.77 21.61 8.85
N TRP A 180 -2.00 22.90 8.56
CA TRP A 180 -2.28 23.92 9.56
C TRP A 180 -3.51 23.59 10.41
N PHE A 181 -4.60 23.12 9.77
CA PHE A 181 -5.79 22.68 10.49
C PHE A 181 -5.45 21.55 11.46
N VAL A 182 -4.66 20.56 11.03
CA VAL A 182 -4.24 19.45 11.89
C VAL A 182 -3.42 19.93 13.08
N VAL A 183 -2.45 20.81 12.86
CA VAL A 183 -1.59 21.35 13.91
C VAL A 183 -2.42 22.14 14.94
N ILE A 184 -3.27 23.05 14.47
CA ILE A 184 -4.12 23.89 15.34
C ILE A 184 -5.10 23.03 16.14
N PHE A 185 -5.79 22.07 15.50
CA PHE A 185 -6.70 21.19 16.23
C PHE A 185 -5.97 20.27 17.21
N THR A 186 -4.73 19.85 16.89
CA THR A 186 -3.91 19.08 17.83
C THR A 186 -3.56 19.90 19.07
N LEU A 187 -3.28 21.19 18.91
CA LEU A 187 -3.07 22.12 20.03
C LEU A 187 -4.33 22.30 20.87
N LEU A 188 -5.45 22.65 20.23
CA LEU A 188 -6.73 22.90 20.91
C LEU A 188 -7.28 21.68 21.67
N THR A 189 -6.91 20.47 21.24
CA THR A 189 -7.39 19.22 21.83
C THR A 189 -6.36 18.55 22.74
N TYR A 190 -5.30 19.25 23.16
CA TYR A 190 -4.23 18.69 24.00
C TYR A 190 -3.70 17.36 23.45
N GLY A 191 -3.51 17.29 22.13
CA GLY A 191 -2.99 16.11 21.45
C GLY A 191 -4.01 15.05 21.06
N LEU A 192 -5.29 15.12 21.47
CA LEU A 192 -6.28 14.06 21.21
C LEU A 192 -6.49 13.90 19.70
N PHE A 193 -6.54 15.02 18.99
CA PHE A 193 -6.65 15.03 17.55
C PHE A 193 -5.43 14.40 16.85
N SER A 194 -4.23 14.47 17.45
CA SER A 194 -3.06 13.77 16.91
C SER A 194 -3.25 12.25 16.91
N TRP A 195 -3.91 11.68 17.91
CA TRP A 195 -4.19 10.24 17.95
C TRP A 195 -5.17 9.83 16.85
N TYR A 196 -6.22 10.62 16.65
CA TYR A 196 -7.16 10.43 15.55
C TYR A 196 -6.46 10.46 14.18
N ILE A 197 -5.58 11.42 13.95
CA ILE A 197 -4.85 11.55 12.68
C ILE A 197 -3.94 10.36 12.42
N ARG A 198 -3.19 9.90 13.43
CA ARG A 198 -2.36 8.69 13.31
C ARG A 198 -3.20 7.46 12.96
N TYR A 199 -4.35 7.30 13.62
CA TYR A 199 -5.28 6.21 13.33
C TYR A 199 -5.78 6.27 11.89
N ARG A 200 -6.19 7.46 11.42
CA ARG A 200 -6.66 7.68 10.04
C ARG A 200 -5.57 7.34 9.02
N ILE A 201 -4.34 7.80 9.22
CA ILE A 201 -3.20 7.47 8.35
C ILE A 201 -3.00 5.95 8.30
N MET A 202 -2.93 5.31 9.47
CA MET A 202 -2.72 3.86 9.57
C MET A 202 -3.81 3.10 8.82
N ALA A 203 -5.08 3.45 9.04
CA ALA A 203 -6.22 2.80 8.40
C ALA A 203 -6.12 2.91 6.88
N VAL A 204 -5.79 4.10 6.35
CA VAL A 204 -5.59 4.27 4.91
C VAL A 204 -4.45 3.39 4.39
N GLN A 205 -3.29 3.38 5.05
CA GLN A 205 -2.15 2.55 4.62
C GLN A 205 -2.50 1.06 4.61
N LEU A 206 -3.22 0.57 5.63
CA LEU A 206 -3.66 -0.82 5.74
C LEU A 206 -4.67 -1.20 4.66
N ILE A 207 -5.70 -0.37 4.44
CA ILE A 207 -6.70 -0.61 3.40
C ILE A 207 -6.04 -0.60 2.03
N HIS A 208 -5.16 0.37 1.78
CA HIS A 208 -4.42 0.48 0.53
C HIS A 208 -3.57 -0.78 0.26
N ALA A 209 -2.82 -1.25 1.25
CA ALA A 209 -2.01 -2.45 1.10
C ALA A 209 -2.86 -3.70 0.78
N LYS A 210 -4.01 -3.85 1.43
CA LYS A 210 -4.95 -4.96 1.13
C LYS A 210 -5.51 -4.87 -0.28
N LEU A 211 -5.87 -3.67 -0.75
CA LEU A 211 -6.34 -3.47 -2.11
C LEU A 211 -5.24 -3.79 -3.13
N GLU A 212 -4.01 -3.31 -2.90
CA GLU A 212 -2.85 -3.63 -3.75
C GLU A 212 -2.67 -5.16 -3.89
N GLU A 213 -2.73 -5.90 -2.78
CA GLU A 213 -2.64 -7.37 -2.77
C GLU A 213 -3.76 -8.01 -3.61
N GLN A 214 -5.01 -7.60 -3.41
CA GLN A 214 -6.16 -8.15 -4.16
C GLN A 214 -6.08 -7.86 -5.67
N PHE A 215 -5.76 -6.63 -6.05
CA PHE A 215 -5.62 -6.25 -7.45
C PHE A 215 -4.45 -6.98 -8.12
N SER A 216 -3.32 -7.13 -7.43
CA SER A 216 -2.18 -7.87 -7.96
C SER A 216 -2.49 -9.36 -8.16
N ALA A 217 -3.21 -9.98 -7.23
CA ALA A 217 -3.66 -11.37 -7.35
C ALA A 217 -4.65 -11.56 -8.51
N MET A 218 -5.59 -10.63 -8.67
CA MET A 218 -6.55 -10.64 -9.78
C MET A 218 -5.84 -10.51 -11.13
N LYS A 219 -4.86 -9.61 -11.23
CA LYS A 219 -4.06 -9.43 -12.45
C LYS A 219 -3.25 -10.67 -12.81
N LYS A 220 -2.63 -11.34 -11.82
CA LYS A 220 -1.92 -12.61 -12.06
C LYS A 220 -2.85 -13.71 -12.57
N ARG A 221 -4.00 -13.91 -11.91
CA ARG A 221 -5.02 -14.89 -12.34
C ARG A 221 -5.55 -14.60 -13.74
N SER A 222 -5.74 -13.31 -14.07
CA SER A 222 -6.13 -12.90 -15.43
C SER A 222 -5.08 -13.25 -16.47
N MET A 223 -3.79 -13.01 -16.19
CA MET A 223 -2.70 -13.34 -17.10
C MET A 223 -2.53 -14.86 -17.27
N GLU A 224 -2.65 -15.63 -16.20
CA GLU A 224 -2.62 -17.10 -16.25
C GLU A 224 -3.76 -17.64 -17.12
N LYS A 225 -4.99 -17.17 -16.91
CA LYS A 225 -6.13 -17.54 -17.76
C LYS A 225 -5.93 -17.15 -19.23
N ALA A 226 -5.34 -15.99 -19.50
CA ALA A 226 -5.04 -15.56 -20.87
C ALA A 226 -4.00 -16.48 -21.53
N LYS A 227 -2.94 -16.85 -20.81
CA LYS A 227 -1.92 -17.79 -21.30
C LYS A 227 -2.49 -19.18 -21.55
N GLU A 228 -3.29 -19.72 -20.62
CA GLU A 228 -3.98 -20.99 -20.81
C GLU A 228 -4.91 -20.97 -22.03
N PHE A 229 -5.59 -19.84 -22.27
CA PHE A 229 -6.44 -19.68 -23.43
C PHE A 229 -5.63 -19.65 -24.73
N GLU A 230 -4.50 -18.93 -24.76
CA GLU A 230 -3.59 -18.94 -25.92
C GLU A 230 -2.97 -20.31 -26.17
N GLU A 231 -2.55 -21.04 -25.14
CA GLU A 231 -2.03 -22.40 -25.27
C GLU A 231 -3.09 -23.37 -25.77
N LYS A 232 -4.32 -23.28 -25.27
CA LYS A 232 -5.46 -24.06 -25.79
C LYS A 232 -5.76 -23.70 -27.24
N LYS A 233 -5.66 -22.42 -27.62
CA LYS A 233 -5.84 -21.96 -29.01
C LYS A 233 -4.75 -22.52 -29.92
N LYS A 234 -3.47 -22.41 -29.54
CA LYS A 234 -2.32 -22.96 -30.28
C LYS A 234 -2.41 -24.48 -30.41
N ARG A 235 -2.75 -25.21 -29.33
CA ARG A 235 -2.95 -26.68 -29.40
C ARG A 235 -4.05 -27.04 -30.40
N ARG A 236 -5.15 -26.28 -30.44
CA ARG A 236 -6.23 -26.51 -31.40
C ARG A 236 -5.83 -26.17 -32.84
N GLU A 237 -4.99 -25.15 -33.05
CA GLU A 237 -4.43 -24.82 -34.36
C GLU A 237 -3.50 -25.94 -34.85
N ASN A 238 -2.52 -26.34 -34.04
CA ASN A 238 -1.60 -27.43 -34.38
C ASN A 238 -2.33 -28.75 -34.69
N LEU A 239 -3.37 -29.10 -33.93
CA LEU A 239 -4.17 -30.31 -34.16
C LEU A 239 -4.98 -30.24 -35.46
N THR A 240 -5.35 -29.03 -35.91
CA THR A 240 -6.03 -28.83 -37.19
C THR A 240 -5.06 -29.10 -38.35
N ASP A 241 -3.86 -28.53 -38.28
CA ASP A 241 -2.81 -28.67 -39.30
C ASP A 241 -2.26 -30.10 -39.36
N GLU A 242 -2.14 -30.78 -38.21
CA GLU A 242 -1.68 -32.17 -38.14
C GLU A 242 -2.70 -33.13 -38.77
N LEU A 243 -4.00 -32.93 -38.52
CA LEU A 243 -5.06 -33.73 -39.14
C LEU A 243 -5.12 -33.49 -40.65
N GLU A 244 -5.05 -32.24 -41.10
CA GLU A 244 -5.03 -31.90 -42.52
C GLU A 244 -3.86 -32.59 -43.24
N ASN A 245 -2.64 -32.50 -42.68
CA ASN A 245 -1.45 -33.11 -43.27
C ASN A 245 -1.48 -34.65 -43.25
N LYS A 246 -1.91 -35.25 -42.13
CA LYS A 246 -2.05 -36.71 -41.99
C LYS A 246 -3.00 -37.26 -43.05
N TYR A 247 -4.17 -36.67 -43.19
CA TYR A 247 -5.19 -37.17 -44.12
C TYR A 247 -4.92 -36.79 -45.57
N THR A 248 -4.19 -35.71 -45.83
CA THR A 248 -3.65 -35.41 -47.17
C THR A 248 -2.72 -36.53 -47.65
N LYS A 249 -1.78 -37.00 -46.80
CA LYS A 249 -0.87 -38.09 -47.16
C LYS A 249 -1.60 -39.42 -47.36
N LEU A 250 -2.39 -39.82 -46.38
CA LEU A 250 -3.10 -41.10 -46.40
C LEU A 250 -4.08 -41.25 -47.58
N LEU A 251 -4.75 -40.17 -47.97
CA LEU A 251 -5.72 -40.21 -49.07
C LEU A 251 -5.08 -40.09 -50.47
N ASN A 252 -3.87 -39.52 -50.57
CA ASN A 252 -3.12 -39.44 -51.82
C ASN A 252 -2.37 -40.73 -52.17
N GLU A 253 -1.94 -41.49 -51.15
CA GLU A 253 -1.17 -42.73 -51.34
C GLU A 253 -2.02 -43.98 -51.63
N VAL A 254 -3.35 -43.86 -51.58
CA VAL A 254 -4.26 -45.02 -51.65
C VAL A 254 -5.16 -44.96 -52.88
N GLU A 255 -4.89 -45.87 -53.82
CA GLU A 255 -5.70 -46.10 -55.02
C GLU A 255 -6.83 -47.14 -54.78
N ASP A 256 -6.72 -47.98 -53.75
CA ASP A 256 -7.72 -48.99 -53.41
C ASP A 256 -8.97 -48.35 -52.78
N ASN A 257 -10.10 -48.50 -53.48
CA ASN A 257 -11.40 -47.94 -53.10
C ASN A 257 -11.94 -48.47 -51.75
N LYS A 258 -11.56 -49.68 -51.32
CA LYS A 258 -11.98 -50.21 -50.02
C LYS A 258 -11.20 -49.57 -48.88
N LYS A 259 -9.87 -49.46 -49.02
CA LYS A 259 -8.99 -48.79 -48.06
C LYS A 259 -9.28 -47.29 -47.96
N ARG A 260 -9.59 -46.63 -49.08
CA ARG A 260 -9.96 -45.21 -49.11
C ARG A 260 -11.18 -44.91 -48.24
N LYS A 261 -12.21 -45.78 -48.25
CA LYS A 261 -13.40 -45.63 -47.40
C LYS A 261 -13.09 -45.77 -45.90
N GLU A 262 -12.15 -46.64 -45.53
CA GLU A 262 -11.70 -46.81 -44.14
C GLU A 262 -10.94 -45.57 -43.63
N ILE A 263 -10.12 -44.96 -44.50
CA ILE A 263 -9.40 -43.71 -44.19
C ILE A 263 -10.38 -42.55 -44.01
N ILE A 264 -11.42 -42.46 -44.84
CA ILE A 264 -12.49 -41.45 -44.71
C ILE A 264 -13.31 -41.64 -43.43
N ALA A 265 -13.60 -42.88 -43.03
CA ALA A 265 -14.25 -43.17 -41.76
C ALA A 265 -13.36 -42.77 -40.56
N SER A 266 -12.06 -43.01 -40.68
CA SER A 266 -11.07 -42.58 -39.67
C SER A 266 -10.96 -41.06 -39.59
N LEU A 267 -10.95 -40.36 -40.74
CA LEU A 267 -11.02 -38.90 -40.83
C LEU A 267 -12.26 -38.38 -40.11
N PHE A 268 -13.44 -38.94 -40.38
CA PHE A 268 -14.67 -38.53 -39.71
C PHE A 268 -14.60 -38.70 -38.19
N ARG A 269 -14.08 -39.83 -37.71
CA ARG A 269 -13.88 -40.08 -36.27
C ARG A 269 -12.93 -39.07 -35.64
N ASP A 270 -11.81 -38.79 -36.30
CA ASP A 270 -10.79 -37.86 -35.79
C ASP A 270 -11.28 -36.40 -35.85
N LEU A 271 -12.09 -36.04 -36.86
CA LEU A 271 -12.78 -34.74 -36.94
C LEU A 271 -13.84 -34.55 -35.86
N GLY A 272 -14.42 -35.63 -35.33
CA GLY A 272 -15.33 -35.59 -34.18
C GLY A 272 -14.70 -35.02 -32.91
N GLY A 273 -13.36 -35.01 -32.81
CA GLY A 273 -12.60 -34.37 -31.73
C GLY A 273 -12.36 -32.87 -31.92
N VAL A 274 -12.79 -32.28 -33.04
CA VAL A 274 -12.49 -30.90 -33.45
C VAL A 274 -13.76 -30.04 -33.43
N GLN A 275 -13.64 -28.73 -33.19
CA GLN A 275 -14.79 -27.81 -33.30
C GLN A 275 -15.38 -27.83 -34.72
N SER A 276 -16.71 -27.95 -34.83
CA SER A 276 -17.46 -28.12 -36.10
C SER A 276 -17.03 -27.14 -37.21
N LYS A 277 -16.80 -25.86 -36.89
CA LYS A 277 -16.35 -24.86 -37.87
C LYS A 277 -14.98 -25.19 -38.47
N LYS A 278 -14.02 -25.62 -37.64
CA LYS A 278 -12.67 -26.02 -38.09
C LYS A 278 -12.67 -27.37 -38.80
N ALA A 279 -13.51 -28.30 -38.36
CA ALA A 279 -13.68 -29.59 -39.04
C ALA A 279 -14.17 -29.40 -40.50
N ARG A 280 -15.09 -28.46 -40.72
CA ARG A 280 -15.54 -28.07 -42.08
C ARG A 280 -14.44 -27.40 -42.90
N GLU A 281 -13.58 -26.61 -42.26
CA GLU A 281 -12.45 -25.96 -42.90
C GLU A 281 -11.41 -26.98 -43.39
N ILE A 282 -11.07 -27.98 -42.58
CA ILE A 282 -10.19 -29.10 -42.98
C ILE A 282 -10.77 -29.86 -44.19
N ILE A 283 -12.05 -30.22 -44.14
CA ILE A 283 -12.68 -30.96 -45.26
C ILE A 283 -12.75 -30.10 -46.53
N LYS A 284 -12.95 -28.78 -46.39
CA LYS A 284 -12.90 -27.85 -47.53
C LYS A 284 -11.51 -27.76 -48.13
N GLN A 285 -10.45 -27.65 -47.31
CA GLN A 285 -9.07 -27.64 -47.78
C GLN A 285 -8.68 -28.95 -48.47
N LEU A 286 -9.12 -30.10 -47.96
CA LEU A 286 -8.92 -31.40 -48.59
C LEU A 286 -9.65 -31.53 -49.94
N LEU A 287 -10.81 -30.89 -50.10
CA LEU A 287 -11.50 -30.78 -51.40
C LEU A 287 -10.74 -29.85 -52.36
N GLU A 288 -10.34 -28.66 -51.91
CA GLU A 288 -9.60 -27.67 -52.72
C GLU A 288 -8.25 -28.24 -53.24
N LYS A 289 -7.63 -29.14 -52.47
CA LYS A 289 -6.41 -29.89 -52.87
C LYS A 289 -6.68 -31.10 -53.77
N ASN A 290 -7.92 -31.33 -54.21
CA ASN A 290 -8.37 -32.51 -54.98
C ASN A 290 -8.09 -33.86 -54.28
N VAL A 291 -7.89 -33.84 -52.96
CA VAL A 291 -7.65 -35.06 -52.17
C VAL A 291 -8.96 -35.78 -51.88
N LEU A 292 -10.04 -35.02 -51.65
CA LEU A 292 -11.41 -35.53 -51.54
C LEU A 292 -12.18 -35.27 -52.83
N SER A 293 -13.01 -36.22 -53.22
CA SER A 293 -14.02 -35.99 -54.26
C SER A 293 -15.20 -35.19 -53.72
N GLU A 294 -15.91 -34.51 -54.62
CA GLU A 294 -17.12 -33.73 -54.31
C GLU A 294 -18.20 -34.55 -53.57
N ASN A 295 -18.33 -35.85 -53.88
CA ASN A 295 -19.25 -36.75 -53.20
C ASN A 295 -18.80 -37.09 -51.77
N GLU A 296 -17.51 -37.32 -51.56
CA GLU A 296 -16.94 -37.59 -50.23
C GLU A 296 -17.02 -36.34 -49.34
N TYR A 297 -16.72 -35.17 -49.89
CA TYR A 297 -16.90 -33.87 -49.24
C TYR A 297 -18.34 -33.66 -48.76
N ARG A 298 -19.33 -33.83 -49.66
CA ARG A 298 -20.75 -33.64 -49.31
C ARG A 298 -21.21 -34.62 -48.23
N LYS A 299 -20.73 -35.85 -48.26
CA LYS A 299 -21.06 -36.88 -47.26
C LYS A 299 -20.49 -36.52 -45.88
N LEU A 300 -19.21 -36.13 -45.82
CA LEU A 300 -18.57 -35.70 -44.58
C LEU A 300 -19.20 -34.42 -44.02
N ASN A 301 -19.50 -33.45 -44.88
CA ASN A 301 -20.10 -32.18 -44.48
C ASN A 301 -21.53 -32.36 -43.93
N ARG A 302 -22.30 -33.32 -44.47
CA ARG A 302 -23.63 -33.70 -43.93
C ARG A 302 -23.54 -34.41 -42.59
N LEU A 303 -22.52 -35.25 -42.37
CA LEU A 303 -22.34 -35.98 -41.13
C LEU A 303 -21.80 -35.11 -39.98
N LEU A 304 -21.23 -33.93 -40.30
CA LEU A 304 -20.75 -32.92 -39.34
C LEU A 304 -21.74 -31.76 -39.13
N ALA A 305 -22.92 -31.81 -39.76
CA ALA A 305 -24.02 -30.88 -39.54
C ALA A 305 -24.85 -31.32 -38.33
#